data_AF-A0A1S1BKQ0-F1
#
_entry.id   AF-A0A1S1BKQ0-F1
#
_cell.length_a   1.000
_cell.length_b   1.000
_cell.length_c   1.000
_cell.angle_alpha   90.00
_cell.angle_beta   90.00
_cell.angle_gamma   90.00
#
_symmetry.space_group_name_H-M   'P 1'
#
loop_
_entity.id
_entity.type
_entity.pdbx_description
1 polymer ?
#
loop_
_entity_poly.entity_id
_entity_poly.type
_entity_poly.pdbx_seq_one_letter_code
_entity_poly.pdbx_strand_id
1 'polypeptide(L)'
;MSDPNFTIRQITFDCLEPSRLAEFWAAATGCEIAADYGDFVMVDSTPTLGFQRVDDPTPGKNHMHIDASGAERESLVERLKGLGATELGTHKAPGLICRPSR
;
A
#
# COMPACT_ATOMS: atom_id res chain seq x y z
N MET A 1 8.30 -16.56 -13.99
CA MET A 1 9.20 -16.67 -12.83
C MET A 1 9.08 -15.35 -12.08
N SER A 2 8.63 -15.36 -10.82
CA SER A 2 8.57 -14.15 -10.00
C SER A 2 9.98 -13.64 -9.73
N ASP A 3 10.20 -12.34 -9.89
CA ASP A 3 11.44 -11.69 -9.50
C ASP A 3 11.51 -11.69 -7.97
N PRO A 4 12.44 -12.42 -7.34
CA PRO A 4 12.52 -12.51 -5.87
C PRO A 4 12.87 -11.17 -5.22
N ASN A 5 13.27 -10.17 -6.02
CA ASN A 5 13.61 -8.84 -5.57
C ASN A 5 12.46 -7.83 -5.74
N PHE A 6 11.24 -8.25 -6.12
CA PHE A 6 10.09 -7.35 -6.23
C PHE A 6 8.81 -8.04 -5.74
N THR A 7 8.32 -7.60 -4.58
CA THR A 7 7.15 -8.18 -3.92
C THR A 7 6.10 -7.10 -3.70
N ILE A 8 4.87 -7.35 -4.18
CA ILE A 8 3.71 -6.54 -3.81
C ILE A 8 3.38 -6.80 -2.34
N ARG A 9 3.33 -5.74 -1.53
CA ARG A 9 3.13 -5.82 -0.09
C ARG A 9 1.72 -5.43 0.31
N GLN A 10 1.24 -4.34 -0.26
CA GLN A 10 -0.02 -3.73 0.13
C GLN A 10 -0.73 -3.14 -1.07
N ILE A 11 -2.06 -3.18 -1.00
CA ILE A 11 -2.94 -2.42 -1.88
C ILE A 11 -3.62 -1.37 -1.00
N THR A 12 -3.40 -0.11 -1.34
CA THR A 12 -3.90 1.02 -0.57
C THR A 12 -5.02 1.71 -1.33
N PHE A 13 -6.11 2.01 -0.63
CA PHE A 13 -7.28 2.68 -1.16
C PHE A 13 -7.43 4.06 -0.54
N ASP A 14 -7.58 5.07 -1.38
CA ASP A 14 -8.00 6.41 -0.98
C ASP A 14 -9.50 6.38 -0.71
N CYS A 15 -9.92 6.80 0.48
CA CYS A 15 -11.31 6.72 0.90
C CYS A 15 -11.67 7.84 1.88
N LEU A 16 -12.98 8.08 2.03
CA LEU A 16 -13.46 9.05 3.01
C LEU A 16 -13.46 8.48 4.43
N GLU A 17 -13.72 7.18 4.59
CA GLU A 17 -13.96 6.55 5.90
C GLU A 17 -13.13 5.26 6.06
N PRO A 18 -11.83 5.37 6.43
CA PRO A 18 -10.93 4.22 6.55
C PRO A 18 -11.40 3.11 7.48
N SER A 19 -11.80 3.45 8.72
CA SER A 19 -12.19 2.46 9.73
C SER A 19 -13.39 1.63 9.27
N ARG A 20 -14.38 2.26 8.62
CA ARG A 20 -15.57 1.57 8.10
C ARG A 20 -15.21 0.56 7.00
N LEU A 21 -14.30 0.92 6.10
CA LEU A 21 -13.84 -0.01 5.07
C LEU A 21 -12.99 -1.14 5.66
N ALA A 22 -12.11 -0.82 6.60
CA ALA A 22 -11.28 -1.80 7.28
C ALA A 22 -12.13 -2.84 8.03
N GLU A 23 -13.16 -2.41 8.77
CA GLU A 23 -14.10 -3.30 9.44
C GLU A 23 -14.81 -4.24 8.47
N PHE A 24 -15.31 -3.71 7.35
CA PHE A 24 -15.96 -4.50 6.32
C PHE A 24 -15.01 -5.55 5.74
N TRP A 25 -13.79 -5.15 5.38
CA TRP A 25 -12.84 -6.05 4.73
C TRP A 25 -12.25 -7.07 5.70
N ALA A 26 -11.96 -6.68 6.94
CA ALA A 26 -11.59 -7.61 8.01
C ALA A 26 -12.66 -8.71 8.18
N ALA A 27 -13.93 -8.32 8.25
CA ALA A 27 -15.04 -9.28 8.32
C ALA A 27 -15.16 -10.14 7.05
N ALA A 28 -15.01 -9.55 5.86
CA ALA A 28 -15.16 -10.25 4.59
C ALA A 28 -14.05 -11.27 4.31
N THR A 29 -12.81 -10.97 4.72
CA THR A 29 -11.67 -11.86 4.52
C THR A 29 -11.39 -12.77 5.72
N GLY A 30 -12.00 -12.49 6.87
CA GLY A 30 -11.67 -13.16 8.14
C GLY A 30 -10.31 -12.75 8.71
N CYS A 31 -9.79 -11.60 8.28
CA CYS A 31 -8.52 -11.02 8.71
C CYS A 31 -8.72 -10.06 9.88
N GLU A 32 -7.65 -9.72 10.58
CA GLU A 32 -7.69 -8.73 11.67
C GLU A 32 -7.26 -7.35 11.17
N ILE A 33 -7.68 -6.31 11.89
CA ILE A 33 -7.14 -4.97 11.72
C ILE A 33 -5.73 -4.96 12.32
N ALA A 34 -4.72 -4.87 11.46
CA ALA A 34 -3.31 -4.94 11.82
C ALA A 34 -2.83 -3.68 12.55
N ALA A 35 -3.36 -2.52 12.14
CA ALA A 35 -3.07 -1.23 12.74
C ALA A 35 -4.15 -0.21 12.37
N ASP A 36 -4.38 0.74 13.27
CA ASP A 36 -5.25 1.90 13.08
C ASP A 36 -4.48 3.15 13.54
N TYR A 37 -4.20 4.05 12.60
CA TYR A 37 -3.55 5.34 12.84
C TYR A 37 -4.53 6.52 12.70
N GLY A 38 -5.85 6.27 12.69
CA GLY A 38 -6.92 7.24 12.50
C GLY A 38 -7.17 7.57 11.02
N ASP A 39 -6.17 8.13 10.35
CA ASP A 39 -6.23 8.48 8.93
C ASP A 39 -5.70 7.37 8.01
N PHE A 40 -5.14 6.32 8.59
CA PHE A 40 -4.67 5.15 7.87
C PHE A 40 -4.93 3.87 8.66
N VAL A 41 -5.66 2.93 8.06
CA VAL A 41 -6.05 1.67 8.70
C VAL A 41 -5.63 0.49 7.83
N MET A 42 -5.07 -0.56 8.42
CA MET A 42 -4.58 -1.74 7.70
C MET A 42 -5.30 -3.02 8.13
N VAL A 43 -5.62 -3.88 7.18
CA VAL A 43 -6.13 -5.25 7.39
C VAL A 43 -5.04 -6.23 6.99
N ASP A 44 -4.75 -7.22 7.84
CA ASP A 44 -3.62 -8.15 7.71
C ASP A 44 -3.78 -9.26 6.64
N SER A 45 -4.60 -9.02 5.62
CA SER A 45 -4.73 -9.89 4.46
C SER A 45 -3.43 -9.99 3.65
N THR A 46 -3.39 -10.89 2.66
CA THR A 46 -2.25 -11.02 1.74
C THR A 46 -2.71 -10.81 0.29
N PRO A 47 -2.32 -9.70 -0.38
CA PRO A 47 -1.55 -8.56 0.14
C PRO A 47 -2.32 -7.80 1.23
N THR A 48 -1.60 -7.01 2.05
CA THR A 48 -2.22 -6.16 3.08
C THR A 48 -3.16 -5.17 2.41
N LEU A 49 -4.34 -4.94 2.99
CA LEU A 49 -5.24 -3.89 2.51
C LEU A 49 -5.04 -2.66 3.39
N GLY A 50 -4.67 -1.53 2.79
CA GLY A 50 -4.54 -0.24 3.46
C GLY A 50 -5.68 0.69 3.05
N PHE A 51 -6.23 1.45 3.99
CA PHE A 51 -7.26 2.44 3.75
C PHE A 51 -6.77 3.80 4.24
N GLN A 52 -6.60 4.74 3.31
CA GLN A 52 -6.08 6.08 3.58
C GLN A 52 -7.21 7.10 3.47
N ARG A 53 -7.33 7.97 4.48
CA ARG A 53 -8.28 9.07 4.45
C ARG A 53 -7.85 10.11 3.41
N VAL A 54 -8.76 10.43 2.49
CA VAL A 54 -8.61 11.52 1.53
C VAL A 54 -9.95 12.23 1.43
N ASP A 55 -10.03 13.43 2.01
CA ASP A 55 -11.30 14.19 2.17
C ASP A 55 -11.86 14.71 0.84
N ASP A 56 -10.99 14.99 -0.14
CA ASP A 56 -11.39 15.46 -1.47
C ASP A 56 -10.68 14.64 -2.56
N PRO A 57 -11.19 13.44 -2.87
CA PRO A 57 -10.58 12.62 -3.88
C PRO A 57 -10.89 13.19 -5.27
N THR A 58 -9.85 13.61 -5.98
CA THR A 58 -9.98 14.22 -7.31
C THR A 58 -10.75 13.28 -8.26
N PRO A 59 -11.89 13.70 -8.85
CA PRO A 59 -12.66 12.86 -9.76
C PRO A 59 -11.81 12.34 -10.92
N GLY A 60 -11.85 11.04 -11.17
CA GLY A 60 -11.11 10.40 -12.26
C GLY A 60 -9.65 10.05 -11.96
N LYS A 61 -9.14 10.35 -10.76
CA LYS A 61 -7.84 9.83 -10.30
C LYS A 61 -7.99 8.39 -9.83
N ASN A 62 -6.93 7.59 -10.00
CA ASN A 62 -6.91 6.24 -9.45
C ASN A 62 -6.97 6.31 -7.91
N HIS A 63 -8.05 5.82 -7.32
CA HIS A 63 -8.26 5.76 -5.86
C HIS A 63 -7.52 4.58 -5.21
N MET A 64 -6.64 3.91 -5.96
CA MET A 64 -5.88 2.77 -5.49
C MET A 64 -4.43 2.91 -5.93
N HIS A 65 -3.51 2.57 -5.03
CA HIS A 65 -2.11 2.34 -5.38
C HIS A 65 -1.59 1.03 -4.79
N ILE A 66 -0.51 0.53 -5.39
CA ILE A 66 0.14 -0.73 -5.00
C ILE A 66 1.49 -0.37 -4.40
N ASP A 67 1.70 -0.79 -3.15
CA ASP A 67 2.99 -0.68 -2.50
C ASP A 67 3.79 -1.96 -2.72
N ALA A 68 4.97 -1.81 -3.29
CA ALA A 68 5.90 -2.91 -3.50
C ALA A 68 7.21 -2.65 -2.75
N SER A 69 7.84 -3.73 -2.32
CA SER A 69 9.16 -3.70 -1.68
C SER A 69 10.11 -4.65 -2.36
N GLY A 70 11.41 -4.39 -2.23
CA GLY A 70 12.44 -5.28 -2.70
C GLY A 70 13.84 -4.82 -2.30
N ALA A 71 14.86 -5.55 -2.76
CA ALA A 71 16.25 -5.21 -2.47
C ALA A 71 16.66 -3.93 -3.21
N GLU A 72 17.39 -3.02 -2.54
CA GLU A 72 17.96 -1.81 -3.12
C GLU A 72 16.92 -0.93 -3.86
N ARG A 73 16.17 -0.11 -3.11
CA ARG A 73 15.08 0.74 -3.63
C ARG A 73 15.45 1.49 -4.92
N GLU A 74 16.66 2.06 -4.96
CA GLU A 74 17.14 2.84 -6.12
C GLU A 74 17.29 1.97 -7.37
N SER A 75 17.81 0.76 -7.22
CA SER A 75 17.91 -0.21 -8.33
C SER A 75 16.54 -0.62 -8.87
N LEU A 76 15.55 -0.76 -7.99
CA LEU A 76 14.18 -1.08 -8.38
C LEU A 76 13.50 0.08 -9.11
N VAL A 77 13.70 1.31 -8.65
CA VAL A 77 13.17 2.51 -9.31
C VAL A 77 13.74 2.62 -10.73
N GLU A 78 15.06 2.46 -10.90
CA GLU A 78 15.68 2.48 -12.24
C GLU A 78 15.18 1.35 -13.15
N ARG A 79 15.01 0.14 -12.61
CA ARG A 79 14.39 -0.97 -13.36
C ARG A 79 12.97 -0.62 -13.81
N LEU A 80 12.12 -0.09 -12.92
CA LEU A 80 10.74 0.28 -13.25
C LEU A 80 10.69 1.42 -14.28
N LYS A 81 11.58 2.40 -14.18
CA LYS A 81 11.75 3.46 -15.20
C LYS A 81 12.13 2.86 -16.56
N GLY A 82 13.04 1.89 -16.58
CA GLY A 82 13.39 1.13 -17.79
C GLY A 82 12.23 0.36 -18.42
N LEU A 83 11.19 0.02 -17.66
CA LEU A 83 9.96 -0.61 -18.13
C LEU A 83 8.87 0.40 -18.54
N GLY A 84 9.12 1.70 -18.42
CA GLY A 84 8.20 2.77 -18.79
C GLY A 84 7.50 3.50 -17.64
N ALA A 85 7.86 3.21 -16.38
CA ALA A 85 7.35 3.98 -15.25
C ALA A 85 7.95 5.41 -15.23
N THR A 86 7.20 6.36 -14.69
CA THR A 86 7.69 7.72 -14.41
C THR A 86 7.80 7.90 -12.90
N GLU A 87 8.97 8.31 -12.40
CA GLU A 87 9.15 8.65 -10.99
C GLU A 87 8.53 10.03 -10.72
N LEU A 88 7.52 10.06 -9.83
CA LEU A 88 6.83 11.30 -9.46
C LEU A 88 7.45 11.99 -8.24
N GLY A 89 8.19 11.25 -7.42
CA GLY A 89 8.85 11.79 -6.23
C GLY A 89 9.44 10.69 -5.34
N THR A 90 10.34 11.10 -4.44
CA THR A 90 10.91 10.25 -3.40
C THR A 90 10.59 10.85 -2.03
N HIS A 91 10.02 10.03 -1.15
CA HIS A 91 9.66 10.43 0.22
C HIS A 91 10.33 9.51 1.24
N LYS A 92 10.70 10.06 2.40
CA LYS A 92 11.17 9.29 3.56
C LYS A 92 10.17 9.49 4.70
N ALA A 93 9.50 8.42 5.12
CA ALA A 93 8.63 8.43 6.29
C ALA A 93 9.36 7.78 7.47
N PRO A 94 9.63 8.49 8.58
CA PRO A 94 10.14 7.88 9.80
C PRO A 94 9.09 6.93 10.39
N GLY A 95 9.47 5.71 10.73
CA GLY A 95 8.65 4.79 11.54
C GLY A 95 7.87 3.70 10.79
N LEU A 96 7.80 3.73 9.44
CA LEU A 96 7.21 2.62 8.67
C LEU A 96 8.24 1.49 8.51
N ILE A 97 8.27 0.59 9.50
CA ILE A 97 8.99 -0.68 9.36
C ILE A 97 8.08 -1.64 8.60
N CYS A 98 8.36 -1.82 7.31
CA CYS A 98 7.72 -2.86 6.51
C CYS A 98 8.16 -4.23 7.05
N ARG A 99 7.38 -4.81 7.97
CA ARG A 99 7.72 -6.11 8.58
C ARG A 99 7.78 -7.18 7.49
N PRO A 100 8.87 -7.98 7.39
CA PRO A 100 8.93 -9.05 6.41
C PRO A 100 7.73 -10.00 6.59
N SER A 101 7.11 -10.39 5.49
CA SER A 101 6.13 -11.48 5.50
C SER A 101 6.82 -12.74 6.01
N ARG A 102 6.23 -13.41 7.01
CA ARG A 102 6.65 -14.77 7.40
C ARG A 102 6.42 -15.75 6.28
#